data_AF-A0A4Q1FS60-F1
#
_entry.id   AF-A0A4Q1FS60-F1
#
_cell.length_a   1.000
_cell.length_b   1.000
_cell.length_c   1.000
_cell.angle_alpha   90.00
_cell.angle_beta   90.00
_cell.angle_gamma   90.00
#
_symmetry.space_group_name_H-M   'P 1'
#
loop_
_entity.id
_entity.type
_entity.pdbx_description
1 polymer ?
#
loop_
_entity_poly.entity_id
_entity_poly.type
_entity_poly.pdbx_seq_one_letter_code
_entity_poly.pdbx_strand_id
1 'polypeptide(L)'
;MKSSDLDFLHLQEVSQAVSFLTHTHIAEDKEDLPFNKPPFLSVTIDNSEKQILTDSKYGDVNDLFKKLEERKPDHSDTKDLFISNLLDAILTNFLITERKYSINNPYYHQLDVHSSESSDDYIKRFFLSMENAKYWSESYGKYVEIPRLDDLSHLVSRFINIVSNMIDNKEMYVTDEFVAQISMDKPAGDNFRSFQQLYAQIKGMTSFLQFSWRSLSAGEQSYLSFMARFYSLIHDKVELKNNLCVLIDEGDMGYHPEWQRKFFKETIEFLSKQFKNYNIQLIFTSNTPFITSDLLKSNILFVEKSENGITQFLSKVNSNENTFAANIHTLFSDSFYMDGVLIGEYAKDKVNIEIIEYLKNVQSGQIPNPEIKSLIKQIGEPILRKKLEEMWNSAFGLQEELEMLKQRIREVEHKIENKEN
;
A
#
# COMPACT_ATOMS: atom_id res chain seq x y z
N MET A 1 -8.26 10.62 -16.40
CA MET A 1 -9.14 11.21 -15.36
C MET A 1 -9.13 10.45 -14.04
N LYS A 2 -8.97 9.11 -13.97
CA LYS A 2 -8.91 8.39 -12.66
C LYS A 2 -7.55 8.48 -11.91
N SER A 3 -6.45 8.82 -12.60
CA SER A 3 -5.11 8.82 -11.99
C SER A 3 -4.82 10.04 -11.11
N SER A 4 -5.33 11.24 -11.45
CA SER A 4 -5.03 12.47 -10.69
C SER A 4 -5.62 12.45 -9.29
N ASP A 5 -6.79 11.82 -9.13
CA ASP A 5 -7.53 11.77 -7.87
C ASP A 5 -6.89 10.77 -6.90
N LEU A 6 -6.41 9.63 -7.41
CA LEU A 6 -5.66 8.66 -6.60
C LEU A 6 -4.33 9.22 -6.12
N ASP A 7 -3.59 9.91 -6.99
CA ASP A 7 -2.34 10.57 -6.61
C ASP A 7 -2.57 11.67 -5.57
N PHE A 8 -3.68 12.40 -5.67
CA PHE A 8 -4.07 13.40 -4.69
C PHE A 8 -4.41 12.77 -3.33
N LEU A 9 -5.20 11.70 -3.32
CA LEU A 9 -5.53 10.96 -2.11
C LEU A 9 -4.27 10.39 -1.45
N HIS A 10 -3.38 9.76 -2.21
CA HIS A 10 -2.11 9.25 -1.69
C HIS A 10 -1.25 10.38 -1.09
N LEU A 11 -1.13 11.51 -1.78
CA LEU A 11 -0.40 12.67 -1.27
C LEU A 11 -1.03 13.23 0.03
N GLN A 12 -2.36 13.23 0.13
CA GLN A 12 -3.07 13.63 1.34
C GLN A 12 -2.78 12.65 2.49
N GLU A 13 -2.82 11.34 2.24
CA GLU A 13 -2.48 10.32 3.23
C GLU A 13 -1.03 10.46 3.72
N VAL A 14 -0.09 10.71 2.82
CA VAL A 14 1.31 10.97 3.18
C VAL A 14 1.42 12.23 4.04
N SER A 15 0.70 13.31 3.72
CA SER A 15 0.69 14.55 4.52
C SER A 15 0.13 14.35 5.92
N GLN A 16 -0.96 13.59 6.04
CA GLN A 16 -1.53 13.21 7.33
C GLN A 16 -0.53 12.37 8.13
N ALA A 17 0.13 11.40 7.51
CA ALA A 17 1.12 10.54 8.15
C ALA A 17 2.35 11.32 8.63
N VAL A 18 2.89 12.23 7.82
CA VAL A 18 4.01 13.11 8.25
C VAL A 18 3.57 13.98 9.41
N SER A 19 2.38 14.57 9.37
CA SER A 19 1.86 15.38 10.47
C SER A 19 1.75 14.55 11.75
N PHE A 20 1.12 13.37 11.67
CA PHE A 20 1.00 12.42 12.77
C PHE A 20 2.35 12.06 13.41
N LEU A 21 3.34 11.68 12.58
CA LEU A 21 4.65 11.26 13.05
C LEU A 21 5.50 12.41 13.61
N THR A 22 5.33 13.64 13.11
CA THR A 22 6.17 14.77 13.52
C THR A 22 5.60 15.56 14.68
N HIS A 23 4.28 15.57 14.88
CA HIS A 23 3.64 16.24 16.01
C HIS A 23 3.75 15.43 17.32
N THR A 24 3.85 14.10 17.22
CA THR A 24 4.05 13.18 18.37
C THR A 24 5.42 13.32 19.06
N HIS A 25 6.25 14.28 18.66
CA HIS A 25 7.50 14.66 19.34
C HIS A 25 7.31 15.50 20.61
N ILE A 26 6.14 16.11 20.79
CA ILE A 26 5.85 16.85 22.02
C ILE A 26 5.50 15.83 23.10
N ALA A 27 6.36 15.73 24.12
CA ALA A 27 6.50 14.61 25.05
C ALA A 27 5.26 14.16 25.85
N GLU A 28 4.11 14.83 25.72
CA GLU A 28 2.86 14.48 26.41
C GLU A 28 1.96 13.54 25.58
N ASP A 29 2.18 13.43 24.26
CA ASP A 29 1.36 12.63 23.34
C ASP A 29 2.20 11.66 22.48
N LYS A 30 3.12 10.90 23.10
CA LYS A 30 3.66 9.73 22.40
C LYS A 30 2.52 8.77 22.09
N GLU A 31 2.26 8.58 20.81
CA GLU A 31 1.43 7.49 20.34
C GLU A 31 2.31 6.28 20.10
N ASP A 32 2.00 5.20 20.79
CA ASP A 32 2.70 3.94 20.62
C ASP A 32 2.23 3.31 19.31
N LEU A 33 3.03 3.50 18.26
CA LEU A 33 2.92 2.66 17.07
C LEU A 33 3.33 1.22 17.44
N PRO A 34 2.62 0.20 16.95
CA PRO A 34 2.97 -1.20 17.21
C PRO A 34 4.25 -1.64 16.47
N PHE A 35 4.87 -0.73 15.72
CA PHE A 35 6.11 -0.90 14.97
C PHE A 35 7.02 0.32 15.15
N ASN A 36 8.28 0.17 14.74
CA ASN A 36 9.25 1.25 14.83
C ASN A 36 8.85 2.41 13.91
N LYS A 37 8.76 3.60 14.49
CA LYS A 37 8.55 4.84 13.75
C LYS A 37 9.54 4.92 12.57
N PRO A 38 9.06 5.19 11.34
CA PRO A 38 9.96 5.34 10.20
C PRO A 38 10.83 6.59 10.41
N PRO A 39 12.15 6.52 10.18
CA PRO A 39 13.02 7.67 10.41
C PRO A 39 12.86 8.74 9.32
N PHE A 40 12.52 8.33 8.09
CA PHE A 40 12.45 9.22 6.94
C PHE A 40 11.31 8.89 5.99
N LEU A 41 10.75 9.93 5.36
CA LEU A 41 9.96 9.83 4.12
C LEU A 41 10.85 10.17 2.92
N SER A 42 10.95 9.28 1.94
CA SER A 42 11.69 9.56 0.70
C SER A 42 10.82 10.36 -0.27
N VAL A 43 11.38 11.45 -0.80
CA VAL A 43 10.82 12.27 -1.88
C VAL A 43 11.74 12.13 -3.09
N THR A 44 11.23 11.53 -4.16
CA THR A 44 12.00 11.29 -5.39
C THR A 44 11.41 12.11 -6.53
N ILE A 45 12.27 12.81 -7.26
CA ILE A 45 11.91 13.52 -8.50
C ILE A 45 11.78 12.49 -9.63
N ASP A 46 10.62 12.47 -10.29
CA ASP A 46 10.34 11.61 -11.43
C ASP A 46 10.51 12.38 -12.74
N ASN A 47 11.59 12.08 -13.46
CA ASN A 47 11.91 12.66 -14.76
C ASN A 47 11.62 11.71 -15.94
N SER A 48 10.94 10.58 -15.70
CA SER A 48 10.63 9.60 -16.75
C SER A 48 9.78 10.21 -17.88
N GLU A 49 8.93 11.18 -17.55
CA GLU A 49 8.02 11.83 -18.50
C GLU A 49 8.73 12.74 -19.49
N LYS A 50 10.00 13.12 -19.27
CA LYS A 50 10.76 13.96 -20.22
C LYS A 50 10.87 13.30 -21.60
N GLN A 51 10.89 11.96 -21.64
CA GLN A 51 10.88 11.19 -22.89
C GLN A 51 9.60 11.39 -23.71
N ILE A 52 8.47 11.72 -23.07
CA ILE A 52 7.18 11.95 -23.76
C ILE A 52 7.28 13.14 -24.73
N LEU A 53 8.12 14.13 -24.40
CA LEU A 53 8.27 15.34 -25.21
C LEU A 53 9.28 15.19 -26.35
N THR A 54 10.10 14.13 -26.35
CA THR A 54 11.07 13.85 -27.43
C THR A 54 10.46 13.39 -28.77
N ASP A 55 9.14 13.26 -28.84
CA ASP A 55 8.43 13.02 -30.10
C ASP A 55 8.52 14.27 -31.01
N SER A 56 8.68 14.03 -32.31
CA SER A 56 8.69 15.00 -33.40
C SER A 56 7.53 16.01 -33.37
N LYS A 57 6.42 15.66 -32.72
CA LYS A 57 5.22 16.49 -32.55
C LYS A 57 5.46 17.75 -31.70
N TYR A 58 6.47 17.78 -30.84
CA TYR A 58 6.75 18.89 -29.90
C TYR A 58 8.12 19.53 -30.18
N GLY A 59 8.41 19.85 -31.44
CA GLY A 59 9.70 20.39 -31.87
C GLY A 59 10.14 21.66 -31.14
N ASP A 60 9.22 22.57 -30.85
CA ASP A 60 9.48 23.80 -30.08
C ASP A 60 9.99 23.50 -28.67
N VAL A 61 9.39 22.52 -28.00
CA VAL A 61 9.77 22.10 -26.64
C VAL A 61 11.10 21.34 -26.66
N ASN A 62 11.33 20.50 -27.67
CA ASN A 62 12.60 19.80 -27.83
C ASN A 62 13.77 20.76 -28.04
N ASP A 63 13.57 21.80 -28.84
CA ASP A 63 14.58 22.82 -29.06
C ASP A 63 14.85 23.65 -27.80
N LEU A 64 13.80 23.92 -27.00
CA LEU A 64 13.96 24.54 -25.69
C LEU A 64 14.78 23.65 -24.74
N PHE A 65 14.47 22.37 -24.61
CA PHE A 65 15.21 21.47 -23.72
C PHE A 65 16.67 21.32 -24.11
N LYS A 66 16.99 21.22 -25.41
CA LYS A 66 18.39 21.20 -25.88
C LYS A 66 19.14 22.45 -25.45
N LYS A 67 18.52 23.63 -25.61
CA LYS A 67 19.09 24.90 -25.15
C LYS A 67 19.31 24.92 -23.63
N LEU A 68 18.40 24.35 -22.85
CA LEU A 68 18.53 24.31 -21.39
C LEU A 68 19.58 23.29 -20.93
N GLU A 69 19.72 22.15 -21.61
CA GLU A 69 20.75 21.15 -21.32
C GLU A 69 22.17 21.70 -21.52
N GLU A 70 22.39 22.49 -22.57
CA GLU A 70 23.67 23.19 -22.81
C GLU A 70 24.00 24.26 -21.75
N ARG A 71 23.00 24.70 -20.97
CA ARG A 71 23.08 25.78 -20.00
C ARG A 71 22.86 25.31 -18.56
N LYS A 72 22.97 23.99 -18.31
CA LYS A 72 22.87 23.47 -16.95
C LYS A 72 23.96 24.09 -16.08
N PRO A 73 23.61 24.71 -14.94
CA PRO A 73 24.59 25.25 -14.02
C PRO A 73 25.48 24.12 -13.47
N ASP A 74 26.78 24.40 -13.34
CA ASP A 74 27.74 23.51 -12.69
C ASP A 74 27.61 23.65 -11.17
N HIS A 75 26.61 22.98 -10.62
CA HIS A 75 26.35 22.96 -9.18
C HIS A 75 27.27 21.97 -8.49
N SER A 76 28.14 22.47 -7.61
CA SER A 76 29.03 21.62 -6.80
C SER A 76 28.37 21.03 -5.55
N ASP A 77 27.28 21.65 -5.08
CA ASP A 77 26.48 21.17 -3.95
C ASP A 77 25.33 20.28 -4.46
N THR A 78 25.16 19.11 -3.85
CA THR A 78 24.06 18.19 -4.15
C THR A 78 22.69 18.83 -3.90
N LYS A 79 22.60 19.77 -2.96
CA LYS A 79 21.36 20.53 -2.70
C LYS A 79 20.96 21.38 -3.91
N ASP A 80 21.92 22.10 -4.49
CA ASP A 80 21.66 22.97 -5.63
C ASP A 80 21.32 22.14 -6.87
N LEU A 81 21.98 20.99 -7.06
CA LEU A 81 21.60 20.01 -8.09
C LEU A 81 20.16 19.51 -7.93
N PHE A 82 19.73 19.18 -6.70
CA PHE A 82 18.36 18.75 -6.42
C PHE A 82 17.34 19.85 -6.73
N ILE A 83 17.60 21.10 -6.33
CA ILE A 83 16.72 22.23 -6.65
C ILE A 83 16.66 22.49 -8.16
N SER A 84 17.79 22.43 -8.86
CA SER A 84 17.87 22.52 -10.32
C SER A 84 17.02 21.44 -11.00
N ASN A 85 17.17 20.18 -10.58
CA ASN A 85 16.37 19.07 -11.13
C ASN A 85 14.88 19.19 -10.78
N LEU A 86 14.54 19.76 -9.61
CA LEU A 86 13.15 20.04 -9.24
C LEU A 86 12.53 21.12 -10.13
N LEU A 87 13.28 22.17 -10.45
CA LEU A 87 12.86 23.19 -11.42
C LEU A 87 12.64 22.60 -12.82
N ASP A 88 13.56 21.75 -13.30
CA ASP A 88 13.42 21.05 -14.60
C ASP A 88 12.16 20.16 -14.63
N ALA A 89 11.89 19.46 -13.52
CA ALA A 89 10.70 18.62 -13.39
C ALA A 89 9.40 19.46 -13.40
N ILE A 90 9.37 20.61 -12.72
CA ILE A 90 8.23 21.52 -12.72
C ILE A 90 7.98 22.07 -14.14
N LEU A 91 9.02 22.55 -14.82
CA LEU A 91 8.90 23.04 -16.21
C LEU A 91 8.41 21.93 -17.14
N THR A 92 9.01 20.74 -17.05
CA THR A 92 8.63 19.58 -17.88
C THR A 92 7.17 19.23 -17.67
N ASN A 93 6.72 19.11 -16.42
CA ASN A 93 5.35 18.78 -16.08
C ASN A 93 4.35 19.84 -16.60
N PHE A 94 4.70 21.12 -16.50
CA PHE A 94 3.93 22.23 -17.05
C PHE A 94 3.79 22.10 -18.58
N LEU A 95 4.92 21.93 -19.30
CA LEU A 95 4.93 21.84 -20.76
C LEU A 95 4.18 20.61 -21.27
N ILE A 96 4.27 19.46 -20.59
CA ILE A 96 3.47 18.28 -20.90
C ILE A 96 1.98 18.60 -20.77
N THR A 97 1.59 19.24 -19.67
CA THR A 97 0.19 19.61 -19.42
C THR A 97 -0.34 20.56 -20.49
N GLU A 98 0.47 21.57 -20.84
CA GLU A 98 0.13 22.58 -21.83
C GLU A 98 0.06 22.03 -23.26
N ARG A 99 1.01 21.17 -23.67
CA ARG A 99 1.15 20.69 -25.05
C ARG A 99 0.39 19.41 -25.36
N LYS A 100 0.36 18.46 -24.41
CA LYS A 100 -0.21 17.12 -24.63
C LYS A 100 -1.66 17.04 -24.16
N TYR A 101 -1.97 17.63 -23.01
CA TYR A 101 -3.26 17.43 -22.34
C TYR A 101 -4.25 18.60 -22.53
N SER A 102 -3.79 19.76 -22.99
CA SER A 102 -4.66 20.92 -23.25
C SER A 102 -5.13 20.94 -24.70
N ILE A 103 -6.29 20.35 -24.96
CA ILE A 103 -6.93 20.35 -26.29
C ILE A 103 -7.39 21.79 -26.63
N ASN A 104 -7.03 22.28 -27.82
CA ASN A 104 -7.36 23.63 -28.30
C ASN A 104 -6.86 24.76 -27.40
N ASN A 105 -5.66 24.61 -26.80
CA ASN A 105 -5.08 25.67 -25.99
C ASN A 105 -4.85 26.95 -26.85
N PRO A 106 -5.54 28.07 -26.55
CA PRO A 106 -5.44 29.30 -27.34
C PRO A 106 -4.16 30.09 -27.04
N TYR A 107 -3.40 29.69 -26.03
CA TYR A 107 -2.21 30.41 -25.57
C TYR A 107 -1.13 29.43 -25.13
N TYR A 108 0.00 29.47 -25.83
CA TYR A 108 1.21 28.76 -25.42
C TYR A 108 2.20 29.76 -24.87
N HIS A 109 2.57 29.62 -23.58
CA HIS A 109 3.56 30.52 -23.00
C HIS A 109 4.93 30.27 -23.66
N GLN A 110 5.56 31.34 -24.12
CA GLN A 110 6.87 31.32 -24.76
C GLN A 110 7.74 32.44 -24.21
N LEU A 111 9.01 32.13 -23.99
CA LEU A 111 9.99 33.08 -23.51
C LEU A 111 11.34 32.77 -24.14
N ASP A 112 11.97 33.79 -24.71
CA ASP A 112 13.28 33.66 -25.33
C ASP A 112 14.36 33.37 -24.28
N VAL A 113 15.28 32.47 -24.64
CA VAL A 113 16.46 32.13 -23.82
C VAL A 113 17.56 33.16 -24.09
N HIS A 114 17.99 33.89 -23.05
CA HIS A 114 19.10 34.83 -23.11
C HIS A 114 20.44 34.10 -23.16
N SER A 115 21.46 34.75 -23.74
CA SER A 115 22.77 34.11 -23.96
C SER A 115 23.58 33.86 -22.69
N SER A 116 23.32 34.60 -21.61
CA SER A 116 24.11 34.57 -20.37
C SER A 116 23.39 33.95 -19.17
N GLU A 117 22.15 33.48 -19.33
CA GLU A 117 21.37 32.95 -18.21
C GLU A 117 21.54 31.44 -18.07
N SER A 118 21.48 30.94 -16.83
CA SER A 118 21.46 29.50 -16.53
C SER A 118 20.09 28.89 -16.82
N SER A 119 20.00 27.56 -16.90
CA SER A 119 18.70 26.88 -16.98
C SER A 119 17.78 27.23 -15.81
N ASP A 120 18.34 27.34 -14.60
CA ASP A 120 17.57 27.62 -13.39
C ASP A 120 16.99 29.03 -13.41
N ASP A 121 17.78 30.01 -13.85
CA ASP A 121 17.35 31.40 -13.99
C ASP A 121 16.30 31.53 -15.09
N TYR A 122 16.46 30.82 -16.20
CA TYR A 122 15.45 30.76 -17.26
C TYR A 122 14.13 30.21 -16.71
N ILE A 123 14.13 29.07 -16.01
CA ILE A 123 12.90 28.44 -15.51
C ILE A 123 12.19 29.37 -14.53
N LYS A 124 12.93 30.00 -13.60
CA LYS A 124 12.36 31.00 -12.68
C LYS A 124 11.76 32.16 -13.44
N ARG A 125 12.46 32.71 -14.44
CA ARG A 125 11.98 33.81 -15.28
C ARG A 125 10.77 33.42 -16.12
N PHE A 126 10.71 32.19 -16.62
CA PHE A 126 9.61 31.62 -17.39
C PHE A 126 8.31 31.61 -16.59
N PHE A 127 8.34 31.15 -15.34
CA PHE A 127 7.15 31.23 -14.49
C PHE A 127 6.84 32.67 -14.09
N LEU A 128 7.83 33.49 -13.75
CA LEU A 128 7.60 34.89 -13.40
C LEU A 128 6.97 35.70 -14.55
N SER A 129 7.31 35.42 -15.82
CA SER A 129 6.73 36.10 -16.98
C SER A 129 5.26 35.73 -17.25
N MET A 130 4.70 34.78 -16.51
CA MET A 130 3.28 34.42 -16.60
C MET A 130 2.36 35.38 -15.82
N GLU A 131 2.94 36.25 -14.98
CA GLU A 131 2.19 37.25 -14.22
C GLU A 131 1.34 38.11 -15.17
N ASN A 132 0.04 38.25 -14.87
CA ASN A 132 -0.94 38.96 -15.69
C ASN A 132 -1.05 38.47 -17.15
N ALA A 133 -0.74 37.20 -17.45
CA ALA A 133 -0.84 36.66 -18.81
C ALA A 133 -2.26 36.80 -19.39
N LYS A 134 -2.35 37.34 -20.62
CA LYS A 134 -3.61 37.52 -21.35
C LYS A 134 -3.48 36.99 -22.78
N TYR A 135 -4.58 36.47 -23.31
CA TYR A 135 -4.69 36.11 -24.72
C TYR A 135 -5.83 36.85 -25.39
N TRP A 136 -5.69 37.12 -26.70
CA TRP A 136 -6.76 37.70 -27.49
C TRP A 136 -7.80 36.64 -27.84
N SER A 137 -9.05 36.81 -27.43
CA SER A 137 -10.14 35.92 -27.83
C SER A 137 -10.97 36.55 -28.93
N GLU A 138 -10.93 35.95 -30.13
CA GLU A 138 -11.76 36.37 -31.25
C GLU A 138 -13.26 36.27 -30.94
N SER A 139 -13.68 35.27 -30.15
CA SER A 139 -15.08 35.07 -29.75
C SER A 139 -15.61 36.19 -28.86
N TYR A 140 -14.76 36.82 -28.05
CA TYR A 140 -15.15 37.89 -27.12
C TYR A 140 -14.67 39.28 -27.56
N GLY A 141 -13.85 39.39 -28.61
CA GLY A 141 -13.30 40.65 -29.11
C GLY A 141 -12.47 41.42 -28.07
N LYS A 142 -11.86 40.71 -27.11
CA LYS A 142 -11.07 41.30 -26.02
C LYS A 142 -9.96 40.37 -25.54
N TYR A 143 -9.01 40.95 -24.82
CA TYR A 143 -8.04 40.19 -24.04
C TYR A 143 -8.74 39.52 -22.85
N VAL A 144 -8.46 38.22 -22.68
CA VAL A 144 -8.94 37.39 -21.57
C VAL A 144 -7.74 37.00 -20.73
N GLU A 145 -7.85 37.20 -19.42
CA GLU A 145 -6.82 36.83 -18.45
C GLU A 145 -6.78 35.31 -18.28
N ILE A 146 -5.60 34.79 -17.94
CA ILE A 146 -5.39 33.36 -17.69
C ILE A 146 -5.01 33.18 -16.21
N PRO A 147 -5.98 33.10 -15.28
CA PRO A 147 -5.73 33.06 -13.84
C PRO A 147 -4.73 31.98 -13.41
N ARG A 148 -4.77 30.80 -14.03
CA ARG A 148 -3.85 29.70 -13.72
C ARG A 148 -2.38 30.09 -13.96
N LEU A 149 -2.08 30.84 -15.01
CA LEU A 149 -0.72 31.27 -15.32
C LEU A 149 -0.26 32.35 -14.32
N ASP A 150 -1.16 33.26 -13.97
CA ASP A 150 -0.93 34.27 -12.93
C ASP A 150 -0.62 33.61 -11.58
N ASP A 151 -1.42 32.62 -11.16
CA ASP A 151 -1.17 31.84 -9.94
C ASP A 151 0.20 31.15 -9.97
N LEU A 152 0.52 30.47 -11.08
CA LEU A 152 1.79 29.75 -11.23
C LEU A 152 3.02 30.66 -11.12
N SER A 153 2.91 31.93 -11.53
CA SER A 153 3.99 32.91 -11.45
C SER A 153 4.51 33.13 -10.03
N HIS A 154 3.63 32.97 -9.04
CA HIS A 154 3.97 33.14 -7.63
C HIS A 154 4.09 31.80 -6.89
N LEU A 155 3.29 30.80 -7.27
CA LEU A 155 3.28 29.49 -6.60
C LEU A 155 4.62 28.77 -6.75
N VAL A 156 5.22 28.76 -7.95
CA VAL A 156 6.49 28.04 -8.19
C VAL A 156 7.61 28.61 -7.30
N SER A 157 7.75 29.94 -7.23
CA SER A 157 8.74 30.56 -6.35
C SER A 157 8.49 30.26 -4.87
N ARG A 158 7.22 30.29 -4.43
CA ARG A 158 6.86 29.91 -3.04
C ARG A 158 7.21 28.45 -2.75
N PHE A 159 7.00 27.56 -3.71
CA PHE A 159 7.30 26.14 -3.57
C PHE A 159 8.79 25.87 -3.46
N ILE A 160 9.61 26.49 -4.31
CA ILE A 160 11.07 26.35 -4.20
C ILE A 160 11.56 26.93 -2.85
N ASN A 161 11.04 28.08 -2.44
CA ASN A 161 11.41 28.68 -1.14
C ASN A 161 11.07 27.76 0.03
N ILE A 162 9.92 27.08 0.04
CA ILE A 162 9.60 26.17 1.14
C ILE A 162 10.51 24.94 1.15
N VAL A 163 10.86 24.40 -0.02
CA VAL A 163 11.82 23.28 -0.13
C VAL A 163 13.19 23.71 0.41
N SER A 164 13.71 24.86 -0.03
CA SER A 164 14.98 25.40 0.47
C SER A 164 14.94 25.62 1.98
N ASN A 165 13.87 26.23 2.52
CA ASN A 165 13.71 26.42 3.97
C ASN A 165 13.70 25.09 4.74
N MET A 166 13.02 24.06 4.23
CA MET A 166 13.02 22.74 4.85
C MET A 166 14.42 22.09 4.85
N ILE A 167 15.19 22.30 3.77
CA ILE A 167 16.58 21.82 3.68
C ILE A 167 17.48 22.56 4.69
N ASP A 168 17.36 23.89 4.77
CA ASP A 168 18.17 24.72 5.66
C ASP A 168 17.86 24.47 7.14
N ASN A 169 16.59 24.25 7.46
CA ASN A 169 16.13 23.86 8.81
C ASN A 169 16.44 22.41 9.16
N LYS A 170 17.05 21.64 8.25
CA LYS A 170 17.37 20.22 8.41
C LYS A 170 16.13 19.34 8.65
N GLU A 171 14.97 19.78 8.15
CA GLU A 171 13.75 18.97 8.09
C GLU A 171 13.80 18.03 6.88
N MET A 172 14.46 18.48 5.80
CA MET A 172 14.70 17.72 4.58
C MET A 172 16.21 17.57 4.35
N TYR A 173 16.64 16.37 3.99
CA TYR A 173 18.03 16.04 3.69
C TYR A 173 18.13 15.55 2.25
N VAL A 174 18.90 16.25 1.42
CA VAL A 174 19.17 15.83 0.03
C VAL A 174 20.21 14.72 0.07
N THR A 175 19.83 13.52 -0.41
CA THR A 175 20.73 12.36 -0.44
C THR A 175 21.44 12.23 -1.78
N ASP A 176 20.77 12.60 -2.86
CA ASP A 176 21.33 12.69 -4.21
C ASP A 176 20.57 13.77 -5.01
N GLU A 177 20.97 13.99 -6.26
CA GLU A 177 20.42 15.03 -7.12
C GLU A 177 18.93 14.84 -7.50
N PHE A 178 18.32 13.69 -7.22
CA PHE A 178 16.90 13.39 -7.47
C PHE A 178 16.13 12.94 -6.23
N VAL A 179 16.81 12.67 -5.10
CA VAL A 179 16.20 12.11 -3.89
C VAL A 179 16.51 12.98 -2.69
N ALA A 180 15.45 13.34 -1.98
CA ALA A 180 15.51 13.95 -0.66
C ALA A 180 14.75 13.11 0.37
N GLN A 181 15.07 13.29 1.65
CA GLN A 181 14.48 12.58 2.76
C GLN A 181 13.97 13.56 3.81
N ILE A 182 12.69 13.50 4.14
CA ILE A 182 12.11 14.30 5.22
C ILE A 182 12.28 13.52 6.51
N SER A 183 12.93 14.13 7.50
CA SER A 183 13.16 13.51 8.80
C SER A 183 11.90 13.55 9.65
N MET A 184 11.51 12.37 10.13
CA MET A 184 10.41 12.25 11.07
C MET A 184 10.81 12.65 12.49
N ASP A 185 12.10 12.95 12.74
CA ASP A 185 12.65 13.43 14.02
C ASP A 185 12.61 14.95 14.20
N LYS A 186 12.09 15.65 13.20
CA LYS A 186 11.96 17.11 13.16
C LYS A 186 10.49 17.51 13.10
N PRO A 187 10.12 18.72 13.57
CA PRO A 187 8.76 19.24 13.48
C PRO A 187 8.44 19.71 12.05
N ALA A 188 8.50 18.78 11.08
CA ALA A 188 8.31 19.09 9.66
C ALA A 188 6.84 19.14 9.23
N GLY A 189 5.88 18.82 10.12
CA GLY A 189 4.46 18.66 9.78
C GLY A 189 3.84 19.87 9.07
N ASP A 190 3.95 21.06 9.65
CA ASP A 190 3.36 22.29 9.11
C ASP A 190 4.01 22.74 7.79
N ASN A 191 5.35 22.65 7.70
CA ASN A 191 6.08 22.96 6.48
C ASN A 191 5.77 21.95 5.38
N PHE A 192 5.69 20.65 5.72
CA PHE A 192 5.33 19.61 4.75
C PHE A 192 3.89 19.75 4.27
N ARG A 193 2.96 20.19 5.14
CA ARG A 193 1.60 20.52 4.74
C ARG A 193 1.56 21.66 3.74
N SER A 194 2.31 22.73 3.99
CA SER A 194 2.42 23.87 3.07
C SER A 194 3.08 23.46 1.75
N PHE A 195 4.12 22.61 1.80
CA PHE A 195 4.75 21.99 0.63
C PHE A 195 3.74 21.19 -0.18
N GLN A 196 2.92 20.36 0.48
CA GLN A 196 1.89 19.54 -0.16
C GLN A 196 0.83 20.39 -0.86
N GLN A 197 0.35 21.46 -0.20
CA GLN A 197 -0.64 22.37 -0.77
C GLN A 197 -0.11 23.11 -2.02
N LEU A 198 1.14 23.57 -1.97
CA LEU A 198 1.79 24.23 -3.11
C LEU A 198 2.04 23.24 -4.25
N TYR A 199 2.56 22.05 -3.95
CA TYR A 199 2.77 20.99 -4.94
C TYR A 199 1.46 20.59 -5.63
N ALA A 200 0.36 20.45 -4.89
CA ALA A 200 -0.95 20.11 -5.45
C ALA A 200 -1.48 21.17 -6.44
N GLN A 201 -1.13 22.45 -6.26
CA GLN A 201 -1.54 23.53 -7.15
C GLN A 201 -0.61 23.68 -8.37
N ILE A 202 0.68 23.41 -8.20
CA ILE A 202 1.70 23.51 -9.26
C ILE A 202 1.64 22.31 -10.20
N LYS A 203 1.43 21.10 -9.66
CA LYS A 203 1.36 19.91 -10.49
C LYS A 203 0.27 20.05 -11.54
N GLY A 204 0.60 19.64 -12.75
CA GLY A 204 -0.32 19.55 -13.85
C GLY A 204 -1.14 18.28 -13.79
N MET A 205 -1.31 17.64 -14.94
CA MET A 205 -2.11 16.40 -15.05
C MET A 205 -1.38 15.15 -14.53
N THR A 206 -0.06 15.23 -14.40
CA THR A 206 0.81 14.13 -13.97
C THR A 206 1.60 14.53 -12.73
N SER A 207 2.10 13.55 -11.99
CA SER A 207 2.91 13.75 -10.79
C SER A 207 4.39 13.72 -11.15
N PHE A 208 5.17 14.67 -10.65
CA PHE A 208 6.63 14.72 -10.85
C PHE A 208 7.43 14.44 -9.57
N LEU A 209 6.73 14.23 -8.45
CA LEU A 209 7.30 13.77 -7.19
C LEU A 209 6.63 12.48 -6.72
N GLN A 210 7.46 11.53 -6.31
CA GLN A 210 7.05 10.27 -5.71
C GLN A 210 7.41 10.24 -4.22
N PHE A 211 6.49 9.76 -3.40
CA PHE A 211 6.65 9.67 -1.95
C PHE A 211 6.66 8.21 -1.53
N SER A 212 7.65 7.79 -0.73
CA SER A 212 7.74 6.40 -0.27
C SER A 212 8.28 6.24 1.15
N TRP A 213 7.60 5.37 1.90
CA TRP A 213 8.04 4.89 3.21
C TRP A 213 8.93 3.65 3.05
N ARG A 214 10.22 3.83 2.78
CA ARG A 214 11.15 2.72 2.48
C ARG A 214 11.34 1.72 3.64
N SER A 215 11.11 2.15 4.88
CA SER A 215 11.29 1.32 6.08
C SER A 215 10.02 0.62 6.56
N LEU A 216 8.87 0.83 5.89
CA LEU A 216 7.59 0.27 6.31
C LEU A 216 7.09 -0.76 5.30
N SER A 217 6.63 -1.90 5.81
CA SER A 217 5.84 -2.88 5.07
C SER A 217 4.46 -2.33 4.68
N ALA A 218 3.80 -2.98 3.71
CA ALA A 218 2.46 -2.56 3.29
C ALA A 218 1.44 -2.53 4.45
N GLY A 219 1.51 -3.51 5.37
CA GLY A 219 0.66 -3.54 6.56
C GLY A 219 0.93 -2.36 7.51
N GLU A 220 2.19 -2.00 7.72
CA GLU A 220 2.55 -0.85 8.57
C GLU A 220 2.12 0.47 7.95
N GLN A 221 2.24 0.59 6.62
CA GLN A 221 1.78 1.78 5.90
C GLN A 221 0.26 1.92 6.00
N SER A 222 -0.50 0.83 5.84
CA SER A 222 -1.95 0.83 6.03
C SER A 222 -2.34 1.22 7.45
N TYR A 223 -1.66 0.68 8.46
CA TYR A 223 -1.91 1.03 9.86
C TYR A 223 -1.58 2.51 10.15
N LEU A 224 -0.45 3.00 9.65
CA LEU A 224 -0.05 4.40 9.78
C LEU A 224 -1.07 5.34 9.12
N SER A 225 -1.49 5.02 7.90
CA SER A 225 -2.51 5.79 7.18
C SER A 225 -3.84 5.83 7.94
N PHE A 226 -4.26 4.68 8.49
CA PHE A 226 -5.46 4.56 9.30
C PHE A 226 -5.42 5.47 10.53
N MET A 227 -4.36 5.40 11.34
CA MET A 227 -4.19 6.26 12.54
C MET A 227 -4.08 7.74 12.16
N ALA A 228 -3.26 8.07 11.16
CA ALA A 228 -3.01 9.43 10.73
C ALA A 228 -4.28 10.13 10.22
N ARG A 229 -5.17 9.38 9.55
CA ARG A 229 -6.44 9.91 9.07
C ARG A 229 -7.31 10.41 10.22
N PHE A 230 -7.48 9.63 11.28
CA PHE A 230 -8.22 10.04 12.47
C PHE A 230 -7.55 11.19 13.21
N TYR A 231 -6.22 11.12 13.38
CA TYR A 231 -5.45 12.18 14.01
C TYR A 231 -5.67 13.54 13.32
N SER A 232 -5.69 13.53 11.98
CA SER A 232 -5.91 14.74 11.18
C SER A 232 -7.27 15.39 11.44
N LEU A 233 -8.33 14.61 11.70
CA LEU A 233 -9.66 15.17 11.99
C LEU A 233 -9.67 16.07 13.24
N ILE A 234 -8.87 15.72 14.23
CA ILE A 234 -8.73 16.51 15.47
C ILE A 234 -7.77 17.69 15.27
N HIS A 235 -6.60 17.44 14.70
CA HIS A 235 -5.52 18.44 14.64
C HIS A 235 -5.73 19.49 13.56
N ASP A 236 -6.47 19.15 12.51
CA ASP A 236 -6.80 20.08 11.43
C ASP A 236 -7.99 20.98 11.80
N LYS A 237 -8.47 20.88 13.05
CA LYS A 237 -9.60 21.64 13.60
C LYS A 237 -10.85 21.49 12.73
N VAL A 238 -11.09 20.30 12.22
CA VAL A 238 -12.35 19.96 11.56
C VAL A 238 -13.47 20.16 12.59
N GLU A 239 -14.52 20.88 12.20
CA GLU A 239 -15.66 21.10 13.08
C GLU A 239 -16.46 19.80 13.23
N LEU A 240 -16.20 19.08 14.32
CA LEU A 240 -16.84 17.82 14.64
C LEU A 240 -17.99 18.03 15.64
N LYS A 241 -19.10 17.33 15.42
CA LYS A 241 -20.17 17.24 16.41
C LYS A 241 -19.79 16.26 17.52
N ASN A 242 -20.35 16.45 18.71
CA ASN A 242 -20.06 15.60 19.87
C ASN A 242 -20.38 14.12 19.65
N ASN A 243 -21.36 13.78 18.80
CA ASN A 243 -21.71 12.40 18.47
C ASN A 243 -21.16 12.04 17.10
N LEU A 244 -20.27 11.05 17.05
CA LEU A 244 -19.58 10.58 15.86
C LEU A 244 -20.00 9.14 15.54
N CYS A 245 -20.26 8.87 14.27
CA CYS A 245 -20.44 7.51 13.75
C CYS A 245 -19.26 7.21 12.83
N VAL A 246 -18.47 6.21 13.18
CA VAL A 246 -17.28 5.78 12.46
C VAL A 246 -17.58 4.44 11.80
N LEU A 247 -17.48 4.42 10.47
CA LEU A 247 -17.71 3.24 9.64
C LEU A 247 -16.36 2.77 9.10
N ILE A 248 -16.00 1.53 9.40
CA ILE A 248 -14.73 0.94 8.96
C ILE A 248 -15.06 -0.35 8.23
N ASP A 249 -14.79 -0.35 6.93
CA ASP A 249 -14.99 -1.52 6.07
C ASP A 249 -13.68 -2.32 6.00
N GLU A 250 -13.70 -3.57 6.46
CA GLU A 250 -12.58 -4.51 6.44
C GLU A 250 -11.26 -3.92 6.98
N GLY A 251 -11.35 -3.21 8.11
CA GLY A 251 -10.24 -2.43 8.67
C GLY A 251 -8.99 -3.25 9.06
N ASP A 252 -9.14 -4.57 9.22
CA ASP A 252 -8.08 -5.51 9.55
C ASP A 252 -7.52 -6.27 8.33
N MET A 253 -8.00 -5.96 7.12
CA MET A 253 -7.55 -6.60 5.90
C MET A 253 -6.09 -6.28 5.58
N GLY A 254 -5.34 -7.30 5.13
CA GLY A 254 -3.95 -7.14 4.69
C GLY A 254 -2.92 -7.08 5.82
N TYR A 255 -3.35 -7.13 7.08
CA TYR A 255 -2.46 -7.25 8.22
C TYR A 255 -1.99 -8.69 8.45
N HIS A 256 -0.80 -8.83 9.04
CA HIS A 256 -0.35 -10.11 9.58
C HIS A 256 -1.33 -10.59 10.68
N PRO A 257 -1.61 -11.90 10.83
CA PRO A 257 -2.61 -12.40 11.79
C PRO A 257 -2.42 -11.89 13.23
N GLU A 258 -1.17 -11.74 13.67
CA GLU A 258 -0.87 -11.20 15.00
C GLU A 258 -1.28 -9.73 15.17
N TRP A 259 -1.32 -8.94 14.09
CA TRP A 259 -1.83 -7.57 14.10
C TRP A 259 -3.34 -7.53 13.94
N GLN A 260 -3.94 -8.43 13.16
CA GLN A 260 -5.41 -8.59 13.12
C GLN A 260 -5.97 -8.87 14.52
N ARG A 261 -5.27 -9.72 15.29
CA ARG A 261 -5.60 -10.02 16.70
C ARG A 261 -5.52 -8.82 17.63
N LYS A 262 -4.67 -7.83 17.35
CA LYS A 262 -4.49 -6.63 18.20
C LYS A 262 -5.27 -5.42 17.69
N PHE A 263 -5.64 -5.42 16.42
CA PHE A 263 -6.20 -4.28 15.70
C PHE A 263 -7.39 -3.64 16.42
N PHE A 264 -8.34 -4.45 16.89
CA PHE A 264 -9.54 -3.92 17.54
C PHE A 264 -9.20 -3.19 18.85
N LYS A 265 -8.36 -3.82 19.68
CA LYS A 265 -7.86 -3.21 20.93
C LYS A 265 -7.12 -1.90 20.66
N GLU A 266 -6.13 -1.93 19.76
CA GLU A 266 -5.31 -0.76 19.44
C GLU A 266 -6.16 0.38 18.86
N THR A 267 -7.14 0.06 18.01
CA THR A 267 -8.08 1.05 17.46
C THR A 267 -8.94 1.68 18.56
N ILE A 268 -9.50 0.90 19.49
CA ILE A 268 -10.28 1.45 20.61
C ILE A 268 -9.41 2.34 21.49
N GLU A 269 -8.21 1.89 21.85
CA GLU A 269 -7.29 2.64 22.71
C GLU A 269 -6.92 3.98 22.07
N PHE A 270 -6.55 3.97 20.79
CA PHE A 270 -6.23 5.17 20.03
C PHE A 270 -7.43 6.13 19.91
N LEU A 271 -8.61 5.64 19.49
CA LEU A 271 -9.80 6.48 19.34
C LEU A 271 -10.26 7.06 20.69
N SER A 272 -10.18 6.27 21.77
CA SER A 272 -10.55 6.74 23.12
C SER A 272 -9.62 7.85 23.60
N LYS A 273 -8.33 7.77 23.28
CA LYS A 273 -7.34 8.80 23.60
C LYS A 273 -7.60 10.09 22.81
N GLN A 274 -7.70 9.98 21.48
CA GLN A 274 -7.79 11.13 20.58
C GLN A 274 -9.16 11.83 20.63
N PHE A 275 -10.23 11.08 20.86
CA PHE A 275 -11.61 11.58 20.83
C PHE A 275 -12.28 11.55 22.21
N LYS A 276 -11.50 11.75 23.29
CA LYS A 276 -11.98 11.68 24.69
C LYS A 276 -13.24 12.50 25.03
N ASN A 277 -13.53 13.56 24.27
CA ASN A 277 -14.66 14.46 24.47
C ASN A 277 -15.86 14.17 23.54
N TYR A 278 -15.80 13.07 22.77
CA TYR A 278 -16.81 12.70 21.79
C TYR A 278 -17.46 11.36 22.17
N ASN A 279 -18.74 11.22 21.84
CA ASN A 279 -19.44 9.94 21.87
C ASN A 279 -19.25 9.25 20.51
N ILE A 280 -18.53 8.14 20.48
CA ILE A 280 -18.25 7.40 19.25
C ILE A 280 -19.12 6.15 19.19
N GLN A 281 -19.85 5.99 18.08
CA GLN A 281 -20.39 4.72 17.63
C GLN A 281 -19.46 4.15 16.56
N LEU A 282 -18.93 2.96 16.79
CA LEU A 282 -18.10 2.23 15.83
C LEU A 282 -18.92 1.13 15.16
N ILE A 283 -18.88 1.09 13.82
CA ILE A 283 -19.42 0.01 13.01
C ILE A 283 -18.26 -0.53 12.16
N PHE A 284 -17.95 -1.81 12.36
CA PHE A 284 -16.91 -2.52 11.64
C PHE A 284 -17.53 -3.60 10.77
N THR A 285 -16.94 -3.84 9.61
CA THR A 285 -17.06 -5.09 8.88
C THR A 285 -15.72 -5.82 8.93
N SER A 286 -15.76 -7.15 8.93
CA SER A 286 -14.55 -7.97 8.86
C SER A 286 -14.89 -9.34 8.31
N ASN A 287 -13.95 -9.89 7.55
CA ASN A 287 -13.98 -11.27 7.08
C ASN A 287 -13.05 -12.18 7.91
N THR A 288 -12.55 -11.71 9.06
CA THR A 288 -11.65 -12.49 9.92
C THR A 288 -12.33 -12.88 11.24
N PRO A 289 -11.97 -14.05 11.82
CA PRO A 289 -12.54 -14.52 13.07
C PRO A 289 -11.94 -13.85 14.32
N PHE A 290 -10.94 -12.97 14.16
CA PHE A 290 -10.28 -12.33 15.30
C PHE A 290 -11.23 -11.33 15.98
N ILE A 291 -11.85 -10.46 15.19
CA ILE A 291 -12.78 -9.42 15.71
C ILE A 291 -14.02 -10.05 16.35
N THR A 292 -14.49 -11.19 15.84
CA THR A 292 -15.65 -11.87 16.43
C THR A 292 -15.34 -12.47 17.81
N SER A 293 -14.08 -12.84 18.10
CA SER A 293 -13.64 -13.29 19.43
C SER A 293 -13.59 -12.16 20.46
N ASP A 294 -13.32 -10.91 20.03
CA ASP A 294 -13.23 -9.75 20.92
C ASP A 294 -14.60 -9.17 21.31
N LEU A 295 -15.67 -9.55 20.60
CA LEU A 295 -17.00 -8.94 20.72
C LEU A 295 -18.04 -9.91 21.32
N LEU A 296 -18.95 -9.35 22.13
CA LEU A 296 -20.17 -10.05 22.54
C LEU A 296 -21.08 -10.26 21.32
N LYS A 297 -21.75 -11.41 21.27
CA LYS A 297 -22.69 -11.77 20.20
C LYS A 297 -23.78 -10.72 19.98
N SER A 298 -24.20 -10.01 21.03
CA SER A 298 -25.19 -8.91 20.94
C SER A 298 -24.74 -7.76 20.05
N ASN A 299 -23.43 -7.63 19.82
CA ASN A 299 -22.81 -6.55 19.07
C ASN A 299 -22.36 -7.01 17.67
N ILE A 300 -22.66 -8.26 17.29
CA ILE A 300 -22.27 -8.85 16.01
C ILE A 300 -23.51 -9.11 15.16
N LEU A 301 -23.47 -8.67 13.90
CA LEU A 301 -24.48 -8.96 12.90
C LEU A 301 -23.85 -9.85 11.82
N PHE A 302 -24.25 -11.12 11.78
CA PHE A 302 -23.83 -12.03 10.71
C PHE A 302 -24.68 -11.80 9.47
N VAL A 303 -24.00 -11.64 8.34
CA VAL A 303 -24.61 -11.40 7.03
C VAL A 303 -24.34 -12.62 6.15
N GLU A 304 -25.40 -13.23 5.63
CA GLU A 304 -25.32 -14.42 4.78
C GLU A 304 -26.08 -14.18 3.47
N LYS A 305 -25.65 -14.84 2.40
CA LYS A 305 -26.41 -14.89 1.15
C LYS A 305 -27.14 -16.22 1.08
N SER A 306 -28.47 -16.17 1.11
CA SER A 306 -29.29 -17.37 0.94
C SER A 306 -29.12 -18.00 -0.45
N GLU A 307 -29.52 -19.27 -0.59
CA GLU A 307 -29.50 -20.01 -1.86
C GLU A 307 -30.21 -19.27 -3.01
N ASN A 308 -31.24 -18.47 -2.69
CA ASN A 308 -31.99 -17.67 -3.67
C ASN A 308 -31.33 -16.32 -4.01
N GLY A 309 -30.12 -16.07 -3.51
CA GLY A 309 -29.35 -14.85 -3.73
C GLY A 309 -29.78 -13.65 -2.89
N ILE A 310 -30.72 -13.83 -1.96
CA ILE A 310 -31.21 -12.78 -1.06
C ILE A 310 -30.29 -12.70 0.17
N THR A 311 -29.82 -11.50 0.51
CA THR A 311 -29.07 -11.25 1.74
C THR A 311 -29.97 -11.44 2.95
N GLN A 312 -29.57 -12.33 3.85
CA GLN A 312 -30.24 -12.58 5.12
C GLN A 312 -29.35 -12.14 6.27
N PHE A 313 -29.98 -11.55 7.29
CA PHE A 313 -29.32 -11.20 8.54
C PHE A 313 -29.64 -12.27 9.55
N LEU A 314 -28.63 -13.00 10.00
CA LEU A 314 -28.81 -14.06 10.98
C LEU A 314 -28.97 -13.41 12.36
N SER A 315 -30.22 -13.10 12.71
CA SER A 315 -30.56 -12.67 14.05
C SER A 315 -30.64 -13.88 14.98
N LYS A 316 -29.74 -13.93 15.97
CA LYS A 316 -29.84 -14.75 17.20
C LYS A 316 -29.81 -16.28 17.07
N VAL A 317 -30.11 -16.89 15.93
CA VAL A 317 -30.24 -18.36 15.76
C VAL A 317 -28.99 -19.00 15.12
N ASN A 318 -27.80 -18.61 15.59
CA ASN A 318 -26.59 -19.43 15.41
C ASN A 318 -26.30 -20.16 16.73
N SER A 319 -25.98 -21.45 16.64
CA SER A 319 -25.68 -22.35 17.77
C SER A 319 -24.48 -21.92 18.62
N ASN A 320 -23.64 -21.01 18.14
CA ASN A 320 -22.59 -20.40 18.96
C ASN A 320 -23.19 -19.26 19.79
N GLU A 321 -23.63 -19.60 21.01
CA GLU A 321 -24.16 -18.63 21.97
C GLU A 321 -23.09 -17.65 22.47
N ASN A 322 -21.81 -18.04 22.43
CA ASN A 322 -20.72 -17.30 23.04
C ASN A 322 -19.58 -17.04 22.04
N THR A 323 -19.46 -15.79 21.58
CA THR A 323 -18.38 -15.34 20.69
C THR A 323 -17.20 -14.76 21.47
N PHE A 324 -17.47 -14.08 22.58
CA PHE A 324 -16.46 -13.41 23.39
C PHE A 324 -15.46 -14.40 24.02
N ALA A 325 -14.17 -14.15 23.79
CA ALA A 325 -13.05 -14.99 24.21
C ALA A 325 -13.12 -16.46 23.72
N ALA A 326 -13.92 -16.72 22.67
CA ALA A 326 -14.03 -18.05 22.09
C ALA A 326 -12.80 -18.38 21.22
N ASN A 327 -12.53 -19.67 21.06
CA ASN A 327 -11.42 -20.14 20.23
C ASN A 327 -11.64 -19.73 18.77
N ILE A 328 -10.65 -19.05 18.18
CA ILE A 328 -10.71 -18.57 16.81
C ILE A 328 -10.96 -19.69 15.79
N HIS A 329 -10.47 -20.91 16.03
CA HIS A 329 -10.69 -22.04 15.13
C HIS A 329 -12.15 -22.48 15.12
N THR A 330 -12.80 -22.50 16.29
CA THR A 330 -14.24 -22.81 16.39
C THR A 330 -15.09 -21.69 15.81
N LEU A 331 -14.69 -20.43 16.00
CA LEU A 331 -15.39 -19.31 15.36
C LEU A 331 -15.23 -19.35 13.85
N PHE A 332 -14.06 -19.74 13.35
CA PHE A 332 -13.81 -19.83 11.92
C PHE A 332 -14.58 -20.97 11.25
N SER A 333 -14.72 -22.13 11.89
CA SER A 333 -15.59 -23.19 11.36
C SER A 333 -17.07 -22.81 11.42
N ASP A 334 -17.52 -22.30 12.58
CA ASP A 334 -18.95 -22.22 12.87
C ASP A 334 -19.58 -20.87 12.50
N SER A 335 -18.81 -19.79 12.56
CA SER A 335 -19.30 -18.42 12.31
C SER A 335 -19.06 -17.97 10.87
N PHE A 336 -18.10 -18.59 10.18
CA PHE A 336 -17.83 -18.36 8.76
C PHE A 336 -18.30 -19.52 7.87
N TYR A 337 -19.04 -20.48 8.44
CA TYR A 337 -19.71 -21.57 7.73
C TYR A 337 -18.81 -22.32 6.75
N MET A 338 -17.56 -22.54 7.13
CA MET A 338 -16.77 -23.55 6.42
C MET A 338 -17.42 -24.89 6.74
N ASP A 339 -17.74 -25.70 5.73
CA ASP A 339 -18.46 -26.98 5.81
C ASP A 339 -17.76 -28.05 6.68
N GLY A 340 -17.46 -27.75 7.95
CA GLY A 340 -16.68 -28.56 8.87
C GLY A 340 -15.22 -28.80 8.48
N VAL A 341 -14.74 -28.24 7.37
CA VAL A 341 -13.43 -28.58 6.80
C VAL A 341 -12.49 -27.37 6.83
N LEU A 342 -11.59 -27.36 7.81
CA LEU A 342 -10.50 -26.38 7.97
C LEU A 342 -9.24 -26.74 7.15
N ILE A 343 -9.41 -27.42 6.01
CA ILE A 343 -8.31 -27.77 5.10
C ILE A 343 -8.56 -27.10 3.74
N GLY A 344 -7.49 -26.71 3.05
CA GLY A 344 -7.64 -26.09 1.73
C GLY A 344 -8.29 -27.04 0.73
N GLU A 345 -9.16 -26.52 -0.14
CA GLU A 345 -9.93 -27.33 -1.10
C GLU A 345 -9.02 -28.17 -2.00
N TYR A 346 -7.88 -27.61 -2.45
CA TYR A 346 -6.90 -28.37 -3.22
C TYR A 346 -6.32 -29.58 -2.45
N ALA A 347 -6.01 -29.40 -1.16
CA ALA A 347 -5.49 -30.49 -0.34
C ALA A 347 -6.58 -31.54 -0.07
N LYS A 348 -7.82 -31.09 0.15
CA LYS A 348 -9.00 -31.96 0.28
C LYS A 348 -9.21 -32.81 -0.97
N ASP A 349 -9.17 -32.19 -2.15
CA ASP A 349 -9.31 -32.88 -3.44
C ASP A 349 -8.18 -33.89 -3.66
N LYS A 350 -6.93 -33.50 -3.39
CA LYS A 350 -5.78 -34.40 -3.45
C LYS A 350 -5.93 -35.60 -2.52
N VAL A 351 -6.35 -35.38 -1.27
CA VAL A 351 -6.58 -36.48 -0.31
C VAL A 351 -7.71 -37.38 -0.79
N ASN A 352 -8.83 -36.81 -1.24
CA ASN A 352 -9.99 -37.59 -1.67
C ASN A 352 -9.72 -38.40 -2.94
N ILE A 353 -9.20 -37.75 -3.99
CA ILE A 353 -9.03 -38.35 -5.32
C ILE A 353 -7.74 -39.19 -5.38
N GLU A 354 -6.60 -38.67 -4.93
CA GLU A 354 -5.32 -39.36 -5.14
C GLU A 354 -5.00 -40.38 -4.05
N ILE A 355 -5.50 -40.20 -2.84
CA ILE A 355 -5.22 -41.10 -1.72
C ILE A 355 -6.42 -42.01 -1.46
N ILE A 356 -7.60 -41.46 -1.18
CA ILE A 356 -8.75 -42.26 -0.74
C ILE A 356 -9.31 -43.11 -1.89
N GLU A 357 -9.51 -42.58 -3.09
CA GLU A 357 -9.96 -43.41 -4.22
C GLU A 357 -8.92 -44.46 -4.62
N TYR A 358 -7.63 -44.10 -4.60
CA TYR A 358 -6.55 -45.07 -4.84
C TYR A 358 -6.60 -46.22 -3.82
N LEU A 359 -6.73 -45.90 -2.52
CA LEU A 359 -6.81 -46.90 -1.45
C LEU A 359 -8.11 -47.72 -1.47
N LYS A 360 -9.22 -47.17 -1.97
CA LYS A 360 -10.50 -47.90 -2.10
C LYS A 360 -10.53 -48.84 -3.29
N ASN A 361 -9.85 -48.48 -4.38
CA ASN A 361 -9.87 -49.23 -5.64
C ASN A 361 -8.66 -50.16 -5.82
N VAL A 362 -7.95 -50.49 -4.73
CA VAL A 362 -6.79 -51.40 -4.77
C VAL A 362 -7.22 -52.78 -5.27
N GLN A 363 -6.68 -53.20 -6.41
CA GLN A 363 -6.88 -54.54 -6.94
C GLN A 363 -5.88 -55.52 -6.33
N SER A 364 -6.29 -56.78 -6.17
CA SER A 364 -5.42 -57.84 -5.64
C SER A 364 -4.15 -57.99 -6.49
N GLY A 365 -2.98 -57.75 -5.89
CA GLY A 365 -1.68 -57.81 -6.58
C GLY A 365 -1.16 -56.48 -7.12
N GLN A 366 -1.86 -55.36 -6.90
CA GLN A 366 -1.40 -54.03 -7.28
C GLN A 366 -0.15 -53.63 -6.46
N ILE A 367 0.85 -53.06 -7.14
CA ILE A 367 2.11 -52.63 -6.51
C ILE A 367 1.84 -51.33 -5.74
N PRO A 368 2.31 -51.20 -4.48
CA PRO A 368 2.13 -49.98 -3.70
C PRO A 368 2.84 -48.80 -4.38
N ASN A 369 2.12 -47.70 -4.59
CA ASN A 369 2.73 -46.48 -5.13
C ASN A 369 3.52 -45.74 -4.02
N PRO A 370 4.86 -45.67 -4.08
CA PRO A 370 5.67 -45.03 -3.05
C PRO A 370 5.41 -43.52 -2.92
N GLU A 371 4.94 -42.86 -3.99
CA GLU A 371 4.60 -41.43 -3.98
C GLU A 371 3.39 -41.16 -3.09
N ILE A 372 2.36 -42.01 -3.18
CA ILE A 372 1.14 -41.89 -2.36
C ILE A 372 1.48 -42.16 -0.89
N LYS A 373 2.34 -43.14 -0.59
CA LYS A 373 2.82 -43.39 0.77
C LYS A 373 3.60 -42.21 1.34
N SER A 374 4.45 -41.59 0.52
CA SER A 374 5.18 -40.37 0.89
C SER A 374 4.22 -39.21 1.17
N LEU A 375 3.20 -39.05 0.32
CA LEU A 375 2.18 -38.01 0.48
C LEU A 375 1.38 -38.19 1.77
N ILE A 376 0.96 -39.42 2.11
CA ILE A 376 0.29 -39.72 3.39
C ILE A 376 1.15 -39.29 4.58
N LYS A 377 2.44 -39.59 4.57
CA LYS A 377 3.37 -39.20 5.65
C LYS A 377 3.54 -37.69 5.80
N GLN A 378 3.36 -36.93 4.72
CA GLN A 378 3.47 -35.47 4.69
C GLN A 378 2.18 -34.75 5.16
N ILE A 379 1.07 -35.48 5.39
CA ILE A 379 -0.17 -34.88 5.89
C ILE A 379 0.06 -34.32 7.31
N GLY A 380 -0.23 -33.03 7.47
CA GLY A 380 -0.01 -32.28 8.71
C GLY A 380 -1.05 -32.55 9.80
N GLU A 381 -2.27 -32.97 9.45
CA GLU A 381 -3.31 -33.31 10.42
C GLU A 381 -3.09 -34.74 10.95
N PRO A 382 -2.80 -34.94 12.26
CA PRO A 382 -2.39 -36.24 12.79
C PRO A 382 -3.46 -37.33 12.74
N ILE A 383 -4.74 -37.00 12.93
CA ILE A 383 -5.86 -37.94 12.97
C ILE A 383 -6.12 -38.52 11.57
N LEU A 384 -6.21 -37.65 10.57
CA LEU A 384 -6.33 -37.95 9.15
C LEU A 384 -5.14 -38.76 8.67
N ARG A 385 -3.91 -38.34 8.99
CA ARG A 385 -2.70 -39.11 8.65
C ARG A 385 -2.77 -40.52 9.21
N LYS A 386 -3.05 -40.67 10.51
CA LYS A 386 -3.15 -41.99 11.15
C LYS A 386 -4.22 -42.84 10.49
N LYS A 387 -5.37 -42.26 10.14
CA LYS A 387 -6.45 -43.00 9.48
C LYS A 387 -6.07 -43.48 8.08
N LEU A 388 -5.37 -42.64 7.31
CA LEU A 388 -4.90 -42.99 5.98
C LEU A 388 -3.74 -44.02 6.03
N GLU A 389 -2.88 -43.96 7.04
CA GLU A 389 -1.86 -44.99 7.30
C GLU A 389 -2.49 -46.34 7.67
N GLU A 390 -3.56 -46.34 8.48
CA GLU A 390 -4.34 -47.56 8.77
C GLU A 390 -4.95 -48.15 7.49
N MET A 391 -5.52 -47.31 6.63
CA MET A 391 -6.07 -47.73 5.33
C MET A 391 -4.97 -48.27 4.40
N TRP A 392 -3.82 -47.62 4.36
CA TRP A 392 -2.65 -48.07 3.60
C TRP A 392 -2.15 -49.43 4.07
N ASN A 393 -1.97 -49.60 5.38
CA ASN A 393 -1.53 -50.87 5.97
C ASN A 393 -2.55 -51.99 5.75
N SER A 394 -3.84 -51.67 5.74
CA SER A 394 -4.88 -52.65 5.43
C SER A 394 -4.85 -53.10 3.97
N ALA A 395 -4.55 -52.18 3.04
CA ALA A 395 -4.49 -52.47 1.60
C ALA A 395 -3.17 -53.14 1.17
N PHE A 396 -2.04 -52.72 1.74
CA PHE A 396 -0.69 -53.08 1.26
C PHE A 396 0.22 -53.70 2.33
N GLY A 397 -0.19 -53.75 3.60
CA GLY A 397 0.67 -54.17 4.71
C GLY A 397 1.28 -55.56 4.54
N LEU A 398 0.49 -56.54 4.07
CA LEU A 398 0.96 -57.89 3.79
C LEU A 398 1.92 -57.96 2.58
N GLN A 399 1.72 -57.11 1.56
CA GLN A 399 2.62 -57.02 0.41
C GLN A 399 3.95 -56.37 0.79
N GLU A 400 3.92 -55.30 1.59
CA GLU A 400 5.13 -54.67 2.10
C GLU A 400 5.93 -55.60 3.03
N GLU A 401 5.24 -56.35 3.88
CA GLU A 401 5.86 -57.36 4.74
C GLU A 401 6.51 -58.48 3.91
N LEU A 402 5.82 -58.98 2.89
CA LEU A 402 6.34 -59.99 1.96
C LEU A 402 7.55 -59.47 1.17
N GLU A 403 7.55 -58.20 0.77
CA GLU A 403 8.66 -57.58 0.03
C GLU A 403 9.89 -57.36 0.92
N MET A 404 9.70 -56.91 2.17
CA MET A 404 10.77 -56.84 3.18
C MET A 404 11.38 -58.22 3.48
N LEU A 405 10.55 -59.25 3.65
CA LEU A 405 11.02 -60.61 3.89
C LEU A 405 11.82 -61.15 2.69
N LYS A 406 11.36 -60.91 1.46
CA LYS A 406 12.11 -61.26 0.24
C LYS A 406 13.46 -60.54 0.14
N GLN A 407 13.52 -59.27 0.52
CA GLN A 407 14.77 -58.52 0.55
C GLN A 407 15.72 -59.08 1.62
N ARG A 408 15.20 -59.44 2.79
CA ARG A 408 16.00 -60.02 3.87
C ARG A 408 16.53 -61.41 3.51
N ILE A 409 15.73 -62.23 2.82
CA ILE A 409 16.18 -63.53 2.28
C ILE A 409 17.36 -63.30 1.32
N ARG A 410 17.24 -62.38 0.36
CA ARG A 410 18.33 -62.03 -0.57
C ARG A 410 19.61 -61.56 0.13
N GLU A 411 19.47 -60.72 1.17
CA GLU A 411 20.63 -60.29 1.97
C GLU A 411 21.31 -61.44 2.71
N VAL A 412 20.51 -62.40 3.22
CA VAL A 412 21.03 -63.57 3.94
C VAL A 412 21.68 -64.55 2.98
N GLU A 413 21.08 -64.82 1.82
CA GLU A 413 21.66 -65.63 0.74
C GLU A 413 23.03 -65.06 0.32
N HIS A 414 23.11 -63.74 0.10
CA HIS A 414 24.37 -63.09 -0.25
C HIS A 414 25.43 -63.20 0.86
N LYS A 415 25.03 -63.19 2.14
CA LYS A 415 25.92 -63.41 3.28
C LYS A 415 26.38 -64.86 3.42
N ILE A 416 25.58 -65.83 2.98
CA ILE A 416 25.95 -67.25 2.95
C ILE A 416 26.98 -67.47 1.83
N GLU A 417 26.74 -66.99 0.62
CA GLU A 417 27.71 -67.08 -0.49
C GLU A 417 29.06 -66.42 -0.15
N ASN A 418 29.04 -65.28 0.54
CA ASN A 418 30.27 -64.61 0.97
C ASN A 418 30.99 -65.28 2.15
N LYS A 419 30.40 -66.30 2.79
CA LYS A 419 31.05 -67.10 3.85
C LYS A 419 31.63 -68.42 3.32
N GLU A 420 31.24 -68.84 2.12
CA GLU A 420 31.73 -70.07 1.47
C GLU A 420 32.92 -69.81 0.52
N ASN A 421 33.30 -68.54 0.34
CA ASN A 421 34.60 -68.09 -0.18
C ASN A 421 35.50 -67.64 0.97
#